data_AF-A0A8J3PL26-F1
#
_entry.id   AF-A0A8J3PL26-F1
#
_cell.length_a   1.000
_cell.length_b   1.000
_cell.length_c   1.000
_cell.angle_alpha   90.00
_cell.angle_beta   90.00
_cell.angle_gamma   90.00
#
_symmetry.space_group_name_H-M   'P 1'
#
loop_
_entity.id
_entity.type
_entity.pdbx_description
1 polymer ?
#
loop_
_entity_poly.entity_id
_entity_poly.type
_entity_poly.pdbx_seq_one_letter_code
_entity_poly.pdbx_strand_id
1 'polypeptide(L)'
;MSPDSGYLKVMSWNLWLDGRFVDDARTKQLAFLREQAPDVVGLQETMGEAARELATELGWHFHQGGSCGIISPHPITARYGDESLRGVGARVQLPSGRELVAWSAHLNHEPYGPYDFHLAGMSVPQVLAREEEAGRPRQIADIIDAMRPALAERGLPVLLTGDFNVPSHLDWPELPWQVSVAVERAGLRDSYRVVHPDAMAKPGHTWSPLNHWHEQEEGVLEPQDRIDFVHYTGPLRPVASDTVGVGEPRLMPHHGDNEWTSDHWAVLSTFAMES
;
A
#
# COMPACT_ATOMS: atom_id res chain seq x y z
N MET A 1 21.56 4.83 7.63
CA MET A 1 22.30 5.26 6.42
C MET A 1 22.27 6.77 6.36
N SER A 2 23.28 7.43 5.79
CA SER A 2 23.37 8.90 5.81
C SER A 2 22.24 9.55 4.98
N PRO A 3 21.78 10.77 5.34
CA PRO A 3 20.66 11.48 4.71
C PRO A 3 20.93 11.99 3.28
N ASP A 4 21.98 11.50 2.61
CA ASP A 4 22.50 12.00 1.34
C ASP A 4 22.70 10.87 0.30
N SER A 5 22.07 9.72 0.53
CA SER A 5 22.38 8.49 -0.22
C SER A 5 21.93 8.52 -1.69
N GLY A 6 21.16 9.52 -2.12
CA GLY A 6 20.52 9.54 -3.44
C GLY A 6 19.45 8.45 -3.59
N TYR A 7 19.07 7.79 -2.51
CA TYR A 7 17.99 6.80 -2.46
C TYR A 7 16.82 7.27 -1.61
N LEU A 8 15.64 6.78 -1.96
CA LEU A 8 14.37 7.01 -1.26
C LEU A 8 13.73 5.65 -0.95
N LYS A 9 13.46 5.36 0.33
CA LYS A 9 12.71 4.18 0.76
C LYS A 9 11.25 4.52 1.03
N VAL A 10 10.33 3.87 0.33
CA VAL A 10 8.88 4.09 0.43
C VAL A 10 8.20 2.80 0.83
N MET A 11 7.34 2.86 1.84
CA MET A 11 6.59 1.71 2.35
C MET A 11 5.07 1.92 2.20
N SER A 12 4.36 0.87 1.77
CA SER A 12 2.90 0.74 1.94
C SER A 12 2.63 -0.31 3.01
N TRP A 13 1.76 -0.03 3.98
CA TRP A 13 1.46 -0.98 5.04
C TRP A 13 0.04 -0.84 5.60
N ASN A 14 -0.80 -1.85 5.33
CA ASN A 14 -2.05 -2.08 6.05
C ASN A 14 -1.73 -2.62 7.45
N LEU A 15 -2.22 -1.93 8.48
CA LEU A 15 -1.94 -2.25 9.87
C LEU A 15 -2.86 -3.30 10.48
N TRP A 16 -3.87 -3.81 9.76
CA TRP A 16 -4.88 -4.74 10.24
C TRP A 16 -5.60 -4.22 11.49
N LEU A 17 -6.44 -3.21 11.26
CA LEU A 17 -7.14 -2.43 12.27
C LEU A 17 -6.22 -2.01 13.42
N ASP A 18 -5.20 -1.20 13.10
CA ASP A 18 -4.12 -0.72 13.98
C ASP A 18 -3.21 -1.80 14.61
N GLY A 19 -3.40 -3.07 14.25
CA GLY A 19 -2.68 -4.23 14.76
C GLY A 19 -3.33 -4.85 15.99
N ARG A 20 -4.58 -4.47 16.30
CA ARG A 20 -5.27 -4.81 17.54
C ARG A 20 -5.43 -6.29 17.85
N PHE A 21 -5.21 -7.17 16.88
CA PHE A 21 -5.31 -8.62 17.03
C PHE A 21 -3.99 -9.27 17.45
N VAL A 22 -2.90 -8.50 17.56
CA VAL A 22 -1.59 -8.98 17.98
C VAL A 22 -1.17 -8.26 19.26
N ASP A 23 -0.70 -9.03 20.24
CA ASP A 23 -0.25 -8.50 21.53
C ASP A 23 0.96 -7.57 21.32
N ASP A 24 1.00 -6.46 22.05
CA ASP A 24 2.06 -5.44 21.98
C ASP A 24 2.31 -4.87 20.55
N ALA A 25 1.28 -4.88 19.68
CA ALA A 25 1.42 -4.49 18.28
C ALA A 25 2.11 -3.14 18.07
N ARG A 26 1.76 -2.10 18.85
CA ARG A 26 2.41 -0.78 18.73
C ARG A 26 3.92 -0.84 18.93
N THR A 27 4.40 -1.58 19.93
CA THR A 27 5.84 -1.74 20.19
C THR A 27 6.54 -2.45 19.03
N LYS A 28 5.92 -3.52 18.51
CA LYS A 28 6.44 -4.30 17.38
C LYS A 28 6.46 -3.47 16.09
N GLN A 29 5.41 -2.69 15.83
CA GLN A 29 5.34 -1.77 14.69
C GLN A 29 6.42 -0.69 14.74
N LEU A 30 6.66 -0.09 15.91
CA LEU A 30 7.73 0.89 16.10
C LEU A 30 9.11 0.27 15.89
N ALA A 31 9.33 -0.95 16.36
CA ALA A 31 10.58 -1.67 16.14
C ALA A 31 10.80 -1.92 14.64
N PHE A 32 9.78 -2.41 13.94
CA PHE A 32 9.83 -2.66 12.51
C PHE A 32 10.13 -1.39 11.70
N LEU A 33 9.45 -0.27 11.99
CA LEU A 33 9.68 1.00 11.31
C LEU A 33 11.11 1.54 11.57
N ARG A 34 11.64 1.38 12.78
CA ARG A 34 13.03 1.77 13.10
C ARG A 34 14.05 0.91 12.36
N GLU A 35 13.80 -0.39 12.25
CA GLU A 35 14.66 -1.32 11.53
C GLU A 35 14.66 -1.05 10.02
N GLN A 36 13.47 -0.93 9.43
CA GLN A 36 13.34 -0.69 8.00
C GLN A 36 13.74 0.73 7.59
N ALA A 37 13.64 1.70 8.50
CA ALA A 37 13.98 3.11 8.30
C ALA A 37 13.49 3.70 6.95
N PRO A 38 12.19 3.60 6.62
CA PRO A 38 11.62 4.22 5.43
C PRO A 38 11.65 5.76 5.52
N ASP A 39 11.76 6.41 4.37
CA ASP A 39 11.68 7.88 4.24
C ASP A 39 10.23 8.36 4.16
N VAL A 40 9.31 7.52 3.67
CA VAL A 40 7.87 7.79 3.64
C VAL A 40 7.12 6.47 3.83
N VAL A 41 6.08 6.48 4.65
CA VAL A 41 5.19 5.32 4.84
C VAL A 41 3.76 5.76 4.61
N GLY A 42 3.07 5.10 3.68
CA GLY A 42 1.62 5.14 3.58
C GLY A 42 1.03 4.02 4.43
N LEU A 43 0.16 4.40 5.35
CA LEU A 43 -0.52 3.50 6.28
C LEU A 43 -1.99 3.37 5.91
N GLN A 44 -2.52 2.16 6.05
CA GLN A 44 -3.93 1.82 5.93
C GLN A 44 -4.41 1.13 7.21
N GLU A 45 -5.72 1.05 7.40
CA GLU A 45 -6.36 0.54 8.62
C GLU A 45 -5.82 1.16 9.91
N THR A 46 -5.61 2.47 9.90
CA THR A 46 -5.03 3.18 11.05
C THR A 46 -6.01 3.35 12.21
N MET A 47 -7.27 2.94 12.03
CA MET A 47 -8.37 3.19 12.95
C MET A 47 -8.56 4.68 13.29
N GLY A 48 -8.06 5.56 12.42
CA GLY A 48 -8.11 7.01 12.62
C GLY A 48 -7.17 7.54 13.70
N GLU A 49 -6.21 6.76 14.21
CA GLU A 49 -5.28 7.24 15.25
C GLU A 49 -3.84 6.75 15.06
N ALA A 50 -3.63 5.56 14.50
CA ALA A 50 -2.33 4.89 14.51
C ALA A 50 -1.23 5.69 13.79
N ALA A 51 -1.55 6.43 12.73
CA ALA A 51 -0.54 7.23 12.03
C ALA A 51 0.01 8.35 12.92
N ARG A 52 -0.87 9.07 13.64
CA ARG A 52 -0.47 10.09 14.61
C ARG A 52 0.35 9.48 15.75
N GLU A 53 -0.10 8.35 16.31
CA GLU A 53 0.55 7.68 17.44
C GLU A 53 1.96 7.20 17.08
N LEU A 54 2.10 6.43 16.00
CA LEU A 54 3.39 5.95 15.50
C LEU A 54 4.34 7.12 15.24
N ALA A 55 3.88 8.14 14.53
CA ALA A 55 4.72 9.30 14.23
C ALA A 55 5.16 10.05 15.49
N THR A 56 4.27 10.21 16.48
CA THR A 56 4.60 10.88 17.74
C THR A 56 5.70 10.13 18.49
N GLU A 57 5.60 8.80 18.58
CA GLU A 57 6.58 7.96 19.28
C GLU A 57 7.93 7.84 18.53
N LEU A 58 7.93 7.99 17.21
CA LEU A 58 9.13 8.02 16.39
C LEU A 58 9.78 9.42 16.32
N GLY A 59 9.06 10.48 16.72
CA GLY A 59 9.46 11.86 16.48
C GLY A 59 9.37 12.26 15.00
N TRP A 60 8.43 11.66 14.27
CA TRP A 60 8.19 11.85 12.83
C TRP A 60 7.03 12.80 12.57
N HIS A 61 6.89 13.23 11.31
CA HIS A 61 5.78 14.01 10.81
C HIS A 61 4.66 13.10 10.31
N PHE A 62 3.41 13.56 10.41
CA PHE A 62 2.26 12.82 9.90
C PHE A 62 1.19 13.69 9.22
N HIS A 63 0.41 13.02 8.38
CA HIS A 63 -0.92 13.41 7.93
C HIS A 63 -1.86 12.22 8.06
N GLN A 64 -3.13 12.46 8.34
CA GLN A 64 -4.12 11.43 8.61
C GLN A 64 -5.51 11.88 8.15
N GLY A 65 -6.31 10.92 7.68
CA GLY A 65 -7.70 11.13 7.30
C GLY A 65 -8.41 9.80 7.10
N GLY A 66 -9.60 9.67 7.69
CA GLY A 66 -10.31 8.38 7.75
C GLY A 66 -9.43 7.28 8.34
N SER A 67 -9.34 6.15 7.62
CA SER A 67 -8.50 5.00 7.98
C SER A 67 -7.11 4.99 7.30
N CYS A 68 -6.71 6.12 6.70
CA CYS A 68 -5.43 6.26 6.01
C CYS A 68 -4.50 7.23 6.75
N GLY A 69 -3.20 7.05 6.57
CA GLY A 69 -2.20 7.98 7.07
C GLY A 69 -0.93 7.99 6.23
N ILE A 70 -0.15 9.06 6.37
CA ILE A 70 1.23 9.15 5.90
C ILE A 70 2.09 9.55 7.07
N ILE A 71 3.20 8.84 7.28
CA ILE A 71 4.24 9.22 8.24
C ILE A 71 5.60 9.33 7.56
N SER A 72 6.45 10.23 8.05
CA SER A 72 7.77 10.50 7.48
C SER A 72 8.72 11.08 8.53
N PRO A 73 9.99 10.65 8.61
CA PRO A 73 11.01 11.35 9.39
C PRO A 73 11.30 12.77 8.86
N HIS A 74 10.86 13.09 7.64
CA HIS A 74 11.10 14.35 6.97
C HIS A 74 9.87 15.28 7.02
N PRO A 75 10.04 16.62 7.03
CA PRO A 75 8.94 17.57 7.17
C PRO A 75 7.83 17.42 6.13
N ILE A 76 6.57 17.45 6.60
CA ILE A 76 5.39 17.57 5.74
C ILE A 76 5.05 19.06 5.54
N THR A 77 5.21 19.55 4.32
CA THR A 77 5.03 20.96 3.94
C THR A 77 3.62 21.28 3.44
N ALA A 78 2.88 20.27 2.98
CA ALA A 78 1.46 20.39 2.63
C ALA A 78 0.73 19.06 2.87
N ARG A 79 -0.58 19.16 3.09
CA ARG A 79 -1.50 18.03 3.33
C ARG A 79 -2.63 18.09 2.32
N TYR A 80 -3.02 16.93 1.81
CA TYR A 80 -4.04 16.75 0.78
C TYR A 80 -5.01 15.65 1.19
N GLY A 81 -6.25 15.75 0.73
CA GLY A 81 -7.31 14.84 1.11
C GLY A 81 -7.71 14.95 2.58
N ASP A 82 -8.91 14.47 2.86
CA ASP A 82 -9.50 14.38 4.19
C ASP A 82 -10.33 13.09 4.28
N GLU A 83 -11.16 12.97 5.31
CA GLU A 83 -12.02 11.81 5.55
C GLU A 83 -13.08 11.54 4.45
N SER A 84 -13.32 12.49 3.54
CA SER A 84 -14.22 12.29 2.40
C SER A 84 -13.62 11.43 1.29
N LEU A 85 -12.29 11.29 1.26
CA LEU A 85 -11.58 10.44 0.32
C LEU A 85 -11.18 9.10 0.97
N ARG A 86 -11.08 8.06 0.16
CA ARG A 86 -10.48 6.77 0.53
C ARG A 86 -8.95 6.81 0.51
N GLY A 87 -8.38 7.97 0.85
CA GLY A 87 -6.95 8.20 0.84
C GLY A 87 -6.56 9.61 1.25
N VAL A 88 -5.29 9.77 1.63
CA VAL A 88 -4.69 11.05 2.03
C VAL A 88 -3.34 11.24 1.36
N GLY A 89 -2.96 12.50 1.16
CA GLY A 89 -1.71 12.89 0.51
C GLY A 89 -0.88 13.88 1.33
N ALA A 90 0.43 13.85 1.16
CA ALA A 90 1.34 14.78 1.82
C ALA A 90 2.47 15.19 0.86
N ARG A 91 2.82 16.48 0.88
CA ARG A 91 4.08 16.98 0.30
C ARG A 91 5.17 16.88 1.36
N VAL A 92 6.27 16.21 1.02
CA VAL A 92 7.37 15.91 1.95
C VAL A 92 8.64 16.58 1.43
N GLN A 93 9.34 17.30 2.29
CA GLN A 93 10.62 17.92 1.98
C GLN A 93 11.77 17.04 2.45
N LEU A 94 12.56 16.51 1.52
CA LEU A 94 13.71 15.65 1.80
C LEU A 94 14.92 16.47 2.29
N PRO A 95 15.93 15.82 2.91
CA PRO A 95 17.12 16.51 3.41
C PRO A 95 17.92 17.25 2.32
N SER A 96 17.85 16.77 1.08
CA SER A 96 18.46 17.42 -0.09
C SER A 96 17.78 18.75 -0.48
N GLY A 97 16.67 19.11 0.17
CA GLY A 97 15.81 20.24 -0.18
C GLY A 97 14.82 19.96 -1.32
N ARG A 98 14.94 18.80 -1.98
CA ARG A 98 13.94 18.32 -2.95
C ARG A 98 12.65 17.96 -2.25
N GLU A 99 11.53 18.11 -2.95
CA GLU A 99 10.22 17.68 -2.47
C GLU A 99 9.69 16.49 -3.28
N LEU A 100 8.75 15.77 -2.68
CA LEU A 100 7.91 14.78 -3.33
C LEU A 100 6.47 14.92 -2.82
N VAL A 101 5.52 14.33 -3.53
CA VAL A 101 4.16 14.15 -3.04
C VAL A 101 3.85 12.65 -2.93
N ALA A 102 3.44 12.21 -1.75
CA ALA A 102 3.04 10.83 -1.50
C ALA A 102 1.55 10.76 -1.17
N TRP A 103 0.89 9.70 -1.61
CA TRP A 103 -0.49 9.37 -1.28
C TRP A 103 -0.58 7.97 -0.68
N SER A 104 -1.49 7.79 0.27
CA SER A 104 -1.90 6.50 0.83
C SER A 104 -3.38 6.30 0.57
N ALA A 105 -3.75 5.19 -0.07
CA ALA A 105 -5.13 4.82 -0.35
C ALA A 105 -5.53 3.55 0.39
N HIS A 106 -6.79 3.47 0.81
CA HIS A 106 -7.41 2.25 1.30
C HIS A 106 -8.80 2.13 0.66
N LEU A 107 -8.88 1.34 -0.42
CA LEU A 107 -10.11 1.19 -1.20
C LEU A 107 -11.04 0.15 -0.56
N ASN A 108 -12.29 0.12 -1.01
CA ASN A 108 -13.29 -0.78 -0.45
C ASN A 108 -12.91 -2.27 -0.64
N HIS A 109 -13.10 -3.09 0.39
CA HIS A 109 -12.68 -4.50 0.42
C HIS A 109 -13.70 -5.46 -0.20
N GLU A 110 -14.99 -5.12 -0.14
CA GLU A 110 -16.08 -6.01 -0.59
C GLU A 110 -16.92 -5.44 -1.74
N PRO A 111 -17.45 -6.32 -2.63
CA PRO A 111 -17.07 -7.73 -2.81
C PRO A 111 -15.61 -7.89 -3.29
N TYR A 112 -15.02 -9.09 -3.14
CA TYR A 112 -13.64 -9.37 -3.54
C TYR A 112 -13.57 -10.15 -4.86
N GLY A 113 -12.96 -9.55 -5.89
CA GLY A 113 -12.96 -10.07 -7.25
C GLY A 113 -12.35 -11.48 -7.42
N PRO A 114 -11.22 -11.81 -6.77
CA PRO A 114 -10.65 -13.17 -6.83
C PRO A 114 -11.58 -14.26 -6.31
N TYR A 115 -12.39 -14.00 -5.28
CA TYR A 115 -13.43 -14.94 -4.85
C TYR A 115 -14.49 -15.12 -5.93
N ASP A 116 -14.98 -14.01 -6.49
CA ASP A 116 -16.00 -14.04 -7.54
C ASP A 116 -15.51 -14.82 -8.77
N PHE A 117 -14.24 -14.65 -9.15
CA PHE A 117 -13.66 -15.32 -10.32
C PHE A 117 -13.34 -16.80 -10.06
N HIS A 118 -12.56 -17.12 -9.04
CA HIS A 118 -12.04 -18.48 -8.83
C HIS A 118 -12.96 -19.39 -8.04
N LEU A 119 -13.68 -18.86 -7.04
CA LEU A 119 -14.53 -19.66 -6.16
C LEU A 119 -15.96 -19.72 -6.70
N ALA A 120 -16.53 -18.57 -7.08
CA ALA A 120 -17.88 -18.51 -7.62
C ALA A 120 -17.96 -18.79 -9.14
N GLY A 121 -16.82 -18.85 -9.83
CA GLY A 121 -16.76 -19.17 -11.26
C GLY A 121 -17.39 -18.11 -12.17
N MET A 122 -17.40 -16.85 -11.74
CA MET A 122 -17.95 -15.76 -12.55
C MET A 122 -17.08 -15.46 -13.78
N SER A 123 -17.71 -15.02 -14.86
CA SER A 123 -16.99 -14.56 -16.06
C SER A 123 -16.30 -13.21 -15.81
N VAL A 124 -15.25 -12.91 -16.59
CA VAL A 124 -14.53 -11.62 -16.51
C VAL A 124 -15.47 -10.40 -16.52
N PRO A 125 -16.47 -10.29 -17.42
CA PRO A 125 -17.40 -9.15 -17.40
C PRO A 125 -18.22 -9.04 -16.11
N GLN A 126 -18.58 -10.17 -15.48
CA GLN A 126 -19.32 -10.18 -14.22
C GLN A 126 -18.44 -9.71 -13.06
N VAL A 127 -17.19 -10.17 -13.01
CA VAL A 127 -16.22 -9.73 -11.99
C VAL A 127 -15.98 -8.23 -12.10
N LEU A 128 -15.75 -7.70 -13.31
CA LEU A 128 -15.56 -6.26 -13.52
C LEU A 128 -16.81 -5.43 -13.17
N ALA A 129 -18.01 -5.96 -13.41
CA ALA A 129 -19.24 -5.29 -12.96
C ALA A 129 -19.30 -5.21 -11.42
N ARG A 130 -18.87 -6.28 -10.72
CA ARG A 130 -18.81 -6.30 -9.26
C ARG A 130 -17.72 -5.41 -8.68
N GLU A 131 -16.60 -5.26 -9.37
CA GLU A 131 -15.58 -4.24 -9.03
C GLU A 131 -16.16 -2.83 -9.06
N GLU A 132 -16.97 -2.50 -10.08
CA GLU A 132 -17.66 -1.22 -10.18
C GLU A 132 -18.70 -1.04 -9.06
N GLU A 133 -19.47 -2.10 -8.73
CA GLU A 133 -20.40 -2.10 -7.60
C GLU A 133 -19.70 -1.91 -6.25
N ALA A 134 -18.49 -2.47 -6.08
CA ALA A 134 -17.64 -2.24 -4.91
C ALA A 134 -17.20 -0.77 -4.79
N GLY A 135 -17.30 0.00 -5.87
CA GLY A 135 -16.95 1.42 -5.91
C GLY A 135 -15.44 1.69 -6.00
N ARG A 136 -14.58 0.66 -6.02
CA ARG A 136 -13.12 0.82 -6.12
C ARG A 136 -12.69 1.66 -7.33
N PRO A 137 -13.25 1.48 -8.56
CA PRO A 137 -12.89 2.30 -9.72
C PRO A 137 -13.16 3.79 -9.53
N ARG A 138 -14.28 4.15 -8.89
CA ARG A 138 -14.59 5.55 -8.56
C ARG A 138 -13.65 6.10 -7.48
N GLN A 139 -13.41 5.33 -6.43
CA GLN A 139 -12.56 5.76 -5.31
C GLN A 139 -11.12 6.06 -5.76
N ILE A 140 -10.54 5.21 -6.61
CA ILE A 140 -9.20 5.48 -7.14
C ILE A 140 -9.21 6.66 -8.11
N ALA A 141 -10.26 6.86 -8.90
CA ALA A 141 -10.39 8.00 -9.79
C ALA A 141 -10.43 9.33 -9.00
N ASP A 142 -11.18 9.38 -7.90
CA ASP A 142 -11.25 10.55 -7.02
C ASP A 142 -9.86 10.89 -6.43
N ILE A 143 -9.08 9.87 -6.04
CA ILE A 143 -7.70 10.05 -5.56
C ILE A 143 -6.78 10.55 -6.68
N ILE A 144 -6.85 9.95 -7.87
CA ILE A 144 -6.07 10.39 -9.05
C ILE A 144 -6.39 11.84 -9.41
N ASP A 145 -7.67 12.25 -9.32
CA ASP A 145 -8.08 13.62 -9.55
C ASP A 145 -7.50 14.58 -8.51
N ALA A 146 -7.47 14.18 -7.23
CA ALA A 146 -6.83 14.96 -6.18
C ALA A 146 -5.30 15.05 -6.33
N MET A 147 -4.67 14.03 -6.94
CA MET A 147 -3.23 14.00 -7.26
C MET A 147 -2.87 14.85 -8.48
N ARG A 148 -3.84 15.17 -9.35
CA ARG A 148 -3.61 15.81 -10.66
C ARG A 148 -2.74 17.08 -10.63
N PRO A 149 -2.86 17.99 -9.64
CA PRO A 149 -1.96 19.14 -9.55
C PRO A 149 -0.49 18.74 -9.38
N ALA A 150 -0.21 17.73 -8.56
CA ALA A 150 1.15 17.23 -8.34
C ALA A 150 1.67 16.48 -9.58
N LEU A 151 0.82 15.69 -10.26
CA LEU A 151 1.18 14.99 -11.50
C LEU A 151 1.52 15.95 -12.65
N ALA A 152 0.97 17.17 -12.63
CA ALA A 152 1.29 18.22 -13.61
C ALA A 152 2.59 18.99 -13.29
N GLU A 153 3.13 18.86 -12.07
CA GLU A 153 4.35 19.55 -11.65
C GLU A 153 5.59 18.84 -12.23
N ARG A 154 6.22 19.46 -13.23
CA ARG A 154 7.37 18.86 -13.93
C ARG A 154 8.53 18.64 -12.97
N GLY A 155 9.00 17.39 -12.89
CA GLY A 155 10.16 17.00 -12.10
C GLY A 155 9.85 16.71 -10.62
N LEU A 156 8.60 16.86 -10.19
CA LEU A 156 8.15 16.43 -8.87
C LEU A 156 7.92 14.90 -8.87
N PRO A 157 8.61 14.13 -8.02
CA PRO A 157 8.24 12.74 -7.76
C PRO A 157 6.87 12.66 -7.12
N VAL A 158 6.01 11.79 -7.66
CA VAL A 158 4.70 11.50 -7.08
C VAL A 158 4.60 10.00 -6.81
N LEU A 159 4.17 9.66 -5.60
CA LEU A 159 4.03 8.30 -5.10
C LEU A 159 2.57 8.03 -4.73
N LEU A 160 2.09 6.82 -5.02
CA LEU A 160 0.81 6.31 -4.56
C LEU A 160 1.01 4.95 -3.95
N THR A 161 0.80 4.89 -2.64
CA THR A 161 0.81 3.67 -1.84
C THR A 161 -0.61 3.30 -1.45
N GLY A 162 -0.84 2.05 -1.08
CA GLY A 162 -2.15 1.68 -0.57
C GLY A 162 -2.44 0.19 -0.63
N ASP A 163 -3.42 -0.18 0.15
CA ASP A 163 -4.22 -1.40 -0.01
C ASP A 163 -5.38 -1.07 -0.95
N PHE A 164 -5.35 -1.63 -2.14
CA PHE A 164 -6.38 -1.40 -3.14
C PHE A 164 -7.50 -2.43 -3.07
N ASN A 165 -7.37 -3.48 -2.26
CA ASN A 165 -8.32 -4.57 -2.16
C ASN A 165 -8.70 -5.21 -3.51
N VAL A 166 -7.77 -5.17 -4.47
CA VAL A 166 -7.92 -5.77 -5.79
C VAL A 166 -6.53 -6.04 -6.37
N PRO A 167 -6.31 -7.18 -7.06
CA PRO A 167 -5.05 -7.43 -7.74
C PRO A 167 -4.74 -6.45 -8.88
N SER A 168 -3.51 -6.46 -9.37
CA SER A 168 -3.14 -5.70 -10.57
C SER A 168 -3.44 -6.47 -11.85
N HIS A 169 -3.80 -5.76 -12.92
CA HIS A 169 -3.86 -6.31 -14.28
C HIS A 169 -2.49 -6.84 -14.75
N LEU A 170 -1.40 -6.45 -14.07
CA LEU A 170 -0.05 -6.98 -14.29
C LEU A 170 0.20 -8.30 -13.57
N ASP A 171 -0.57 -8.61 -12.53
CA ASP A 171 -0.50 -9.89 -11.81
C ASP A 171 -1.39 -10.94 -12.47
N TRP A 172 -2.56 -10.50 -12.96
CA TRP A 172 -3.61 -11.33 -13.55
C TRP A 172 -3.92 -10.85 -14.98
N PRO A 173 -3.14 -11.24 -16.00
CA PRO A 173 -3.27 -10.69 -17.35
C PRO A 173 -4.60 -11.00 -18.04
N GLU A 174 -5.36 -11.99 -17.56
CA GLU A 174 -6.71 -12.32 -18.03
C GLU A 174 -7.80 -11.34 -17.54
N LEU A 175 -7.53 -10.57 -16.48
CA LEU A 175 -8.48 -9.63 -15.87
C LEU A 175 -7.92 -8.20 -15.93
N PRO A 176 -8.55 -7.29 -16.69
CA PRO A 176 -8.12 -5.91 -16.77
C PRO A 176 -8.63 -5.13 -15.54
N TRP A 177 -8.11 -5.45 -14.35
CA TRP A 177 -8.51 -4.84 -13.08
C TRP A 177 -8.51 -3.32 -13.17
N GLN A 178 -9.71 -2.72 -13.09
CA GLN A 178 -9.95 -1.32 -13.46
C GLN A 178 -9.10 -0.33 -12.66
N VAL A 179 -8.84 -0.64 -11.39
CA VAL A 179 -8.06 0.21 -10.49
C VAL A 179 -6.62 0.37 -10.97
N SER A 180 -5.90 -0.74 -11.15
CA SER A 180 -4.50 -0.70 -11.58
C SER A 180 -4.36 -0.17 -13.02
N VAL A 181 -5.32 -0.46 -13.89
CA VAL A 181 -5.38 0.14 -15.24
C VAL A 181 -5.56 1.66 -15.18
N ALA A 182 -6.40 2.18 -14.28
CA ALA A 182 -6.61 3.61 -14.10
C ALA A 182 -5.33 4.30 -13.58
N VAL A 183 -4.63 3.69 -12.63
CA VAL A 183 -3.36 4.19 -12.09
C VAL A 183 -2.27 4.23 -13.16
N GLU A 184 -2.16 3.17 -13.99
CA GLU A 184 -1.22 3.15 -15.12
C GLU A 184 -1.54 4.26 -16.14
N ARG A 185 -2.81 4.43 -16.50
CA ARG A 185 -3.27 5.49 -17.42
C ARG A 185 -3.05 6.90 -16.88
N ALA A 186 -3.03 7.07 -15.56
CA ALA A 186 -2.66 8.33 -14.91
C ALA A 186 -1.14 8.63 -14.99
N GLY A 187 -0.34 7.69 -15.53
CA GLY A 187 1.10 7.85 -15.74
C GLY A 187 1.96 7.38 -14.58
N LEU A 188 1.38 6.65 -13.62
CA LEU A 188 2.14 6.01 -12.55
C LEU A 188 2.52 4.57 -12.96
N ARG A 189 3.67 4.11 -12.47
CA ARG A 189 4.19 2.76 -12.70
C ARG A 189 4.23 1.98 -11.40
N ASP A 190 3.92 0.69 -11.46
CA ASP A 190 4.04 -0.24 -10.34
C ASP A 190 5.53 -0.57 -10.09
N SER A 191 6.07 -0.15 -8.94
CA SER A 191 7.49 -0.37 -8.64
C SER A 191 7.85 -1.85 -8.49
N TYR A 192 6.95 -2.67 -7.96
CA TYR A 192 7.17 -4.10 -7.79
C TYR A 192 7.31 -4.78 -9.14
N ARG A 193 6.40 -4.50 -10.07
CA ARG A 193 6.44 -5.10 -11.43
C ARG A 193 7.53 -4.54 -12.32
N VAL A 194 8.03 -3.33 -12.06
CA VAL A 194 9.24 -2.83 -12.72
C VAL A 194 10.48 -3.63 -12.30
N VAL A 195 10.60 -4.01 -11.02
CA VAL A 195 11.73 -4.81 -10.50
C VAL A 195 11.55 -6.30 -10.79
N HIS A 196 10.31 -6.78 -10.73
CA HIS A 196 9.90 -8.17 -10.88
C HIS A 196 8.83 -8.32 -11.97
N PRO A 197 9.22 -8.26 -13.26
CA PRO A 197 8.26 -8.24 -14.37
C PRO A 197 7.51 -9.56 -14.57
N ASP A 198 8.06 -10.68 -14.09
CA ASP A 198 7.42 -12.00 -14.16
C ASP A 198 6.58 -12.27 -12.91
N ALA A 199 5.25 -12.20 -13.06
CA ALA A 199 4.29 -12.44 -11.99
C ALA A 199 4.26 -13.89 -11.50
N MET A 200 4.61 -14.86 -12.33
CA MET A 200 4.66 -16.26 -11.91
C MET A 200 5.93 -16.55 -11.10
N ALA A 201 7.08 -16.02 -11.52
CA ALA A 201 8.34 -16.23 -10.82
C ALA A 201 8.42 -15.46 -9.50
N LYS A 202 7.81 -14.27 -9.45
CA LYS A 202 7.78 -13.38 -8.29
C LYS A 202 6.37 -12.82 -8.12
N PRO A 203 5.46 -13.57 -7.48
CA PRO A 203 4.07 -13.14 -7.39
C PRO A 203 3.86 -12.01 -6.38
N GLY A 204 4.69 -11.94 -5.34
CA GLY A 204 4.72 -10.80 -4.43
C GLY A 204 3.46 -10.68 -3.58
N HIS A 205 2.90 -11.81 -3.14
CA HIS A 205 1.67 -11.83 -2.34
C HIS A 205 1.82 -10.92 -1.12
N THR A 206 0.83 -10.07 -0.90
CA THR A 206 0.74 -9.20 0.27
C THR A 206 -0.34 -9.69 1.20
N TRP A 207 -1.44 -10.23 0.65
CA TRP A 207 -2.56 -10.77 1.42
C TRP A 207 -2.78 -12.24 1.04
N SER A 208 -2.93 -13.19 1.97
CA SER A 208 -2.90 -13.06 3.43
C SER A 208 -1.86 -14.02 4.05
N PRO A 209 -0.82 -13.52 4.77
CA PRO A 209 0.16 -14.36 5.43
C PRO A 209 -0.35 -15.04 6.70
N LEU A 210 -1.53 -14.68 7.20
CA LEU A 210 -2.13 -15.28 8.40
C LEU A 210 -3.27 -16.25 8.08
N ASN A 211 -3.79 -16.23 6.85
CA ASN A 211 -4.90 -17.08 6.41
C ASN A 211 -4.51 -17.87 5.16
N HIS A 212 -4.46 -19.19 5.29
CA HIS A 212 -4.29 -20.11 4.15
C HIS A 212 -5.59 -20.78 3.71
N TRP A 213 -6.63 -20.69 4.55
CA TRP A 213 -7.93 -21.31 4.34
C TRP A 213 -9.00 -20.24 4.42
N HIS A 214 -9.97 -20.31 3.51
CA HIS A 214 -11.09 -19.38 3.47
C HIS A 214 -11.92 -19.51 4.74
N GLU A 215 -12.17 -18.39 5.43
CA GLU A 215 -12.78 -18.40 6.76
C GLU A 215 -14.21 -18.95 6.79
N GLN A 216 -14.95 -18.79 5.69
CA GLN A 216 -16.36 -19.14 5.61
C GLN A 216 -16.63 -20.49 4.93
N GLU A 217 -15.63 -21.12 4.30
CA GLU A 217 -15.82 -22.35 3.54
C GLU A 217 -14.70 -23.37 3.82
N GLU A 218 -15.07 -24.47 4.46
CA GLU A 218 -14.13 -25.52 4.86
C GLU A 218 -13.50 -26.19 3.63
N GLY A 219 -12.17 -26.30 3.63
CA GLY A 219 -11.41 -26.96 2.56
C GLY A 219 -11.13 -26.09 1.33
N VAL A 220 -11.58 -24.83 1.33
CA VAL A 220 -11.24 -23.85 0.29
C VAL A 220 -9.99 -23.08 0.70
N LEU A 221 -9.03 -22.96 -0.22
CA LEU A 221 -7.81 -22.18 0.00
C LEU A 221 -8.12 -20.69 -0.09
N GLU A 222 -7.48 -19.91 0.77
CA GLU A 222 -7.49 -18.45 0.70
C GLU A 222 -6.63 -17.99 -0.50
N PRO A 223 -7.17 -17.24 -1.48
CA PRO A 223 -6.36 -16.52 -2.44
C PRO A 223 -5.18 -15.81 -1.81
N GLN A 224 -4.03 -15.96 -2.44
CA GLN A 224 -2.81 -15.31 -2.01
C GLN A 224 -2.45 -14.27 -3.08
N ASP A 225 -2.92 -13.05 -2.88
CA ASP A 225 -2.89 -11.98 -3.87
C ASP A 225 -1.96 -10.85 -3.45
N ARG A 226 -1.48 -10.11 -4.46
CA ARG A 226 -0.82 -8.83 -4.25
C ARG A 226 -1.84 -7.72 -4.44
N ILE A 227 -2.28 -7.13 -3.33
CA ILE A 227 -3.29 -6.06 -3.30
C ILE A 227 -2.77 -4.77 -2.67
N ASP A 228 -1.54 -4.80 -2.14
CA ASP A 228 -0.84 -3.63 -1.64
C ASP A 228 0.24 -3.18 -2.63
N PHE A 229 0.38 -1.87 -2.81
CA PHE A 229 1.21 -1.33 -3.89
C PHE A 229 2.07 -0.15 -3.47
N VAL A 230 3.18 0.04 -4.18
CA VAL A 230 3.91 1.30 -4.27
C VAL A 230 4.02 1.68 -5.75
N HIS A 231 3.19 2.62 -6.18
CA HIS A 231 3.21 3.21 -7.51
C HIS A 231 3.97 4.54 -7.51
N TYR A 232 4.59 4.88 -8.64
CA TYR A 232 5.43 6.08 -8.72
C TYR A 232 5.44 6.72 -10.11
N THR A 233 5.78 8.01 -10.16
CA THR A 233 6.19 8.72 -11.38
C THR A 233 7.22 9.81 -11.05
N GLY A 234 7.71 10.51 -12.07
CA GLY A 234 8.78 11.50 -11.94
C GLY A 234 10.19 10.89 -11.92
N PRO A 235 11.21 11.65 -11.48
CA PRO A 235 12.62 11.27 -11.56
C PRO A 235 13.02 10.27 -10.46
N LEU A 236 12.40 9.09 -10.50
CA LEU A 236 12.65 7.96 -9.61
C LEU A 236 12.88 6.71 -10.47
N ARG A 237 13.85 5.90 -10.05
CA ARG A 237 14.09 4.58 -10.63
C ARG A 237 14.09 3.53 -9.53
N PRO A 238 13.13 2.58 -9.52
CA PRO A 238 13.12 1.54 -8.51
C PRO A 238 14.35 0.65 -8.70
N VAL A 239 15.04 0.38 -7.59
CA VAL A 239 16.22 -0.50 -7.53
C VAL A 239 15.96 -1.76 -6.71
N ALA A 240 14.95 -1.73 -5.84
CA ALA A 240 14.44 -2.88 -5.10
C ALA A 240 12.96 -2.63 -4.77
N SER A 241 12.16 -3.69 -4.72
CA SER A 241 10.75 -3.64 -4.31
C SER A 241 10.34 -5.04 -3.88
N ASP A 242 10.08 -5.22 -2.59
CA ASP A 242 9.83 -6.52 -1.99
C ASP A 242 8.63 -6.45 -1.04
N THR A 243 7.96 -7.59 -0.84
CA THR A 243 7.04 -7.77 0.28
C THR A 243 7.86 -8.12 1.51
N VAL A 244 7.60 -7.42 2.62
CA VAL A 244 8.41 -7.49 3.84
C VAL A 244 7.54 -7.64 5.07
N GLY A 245 8.08 -8.37 6.03
CA GLY A 245 7.61 -8.42 7.40
C GLY A 245 8.57 -9.21 8.28
N VAL A 246 8.10 -9.67 9.44
CA VAL A 246 8.97 -10.21 10.49
C VAL A 246 8.59 -11.65 10.84
N GLY A 247 9.59 -12.51 10.91
CA GLY A 247 9.44 -13.89 11.36
C GLY A 247 8.61 -14.78 10.42
N GLU A 248 8.17 -15.91 10.96
CA GLU A 248 7.21 -16.82 10.32
C GLU A 248 5.91 -16.77 11.14
N PRO A 249 4.92 -15.96 10.73
CA PRO A 249 3.72 -15.73 11.51
C PRO A 249 2.92 -17.03 11.69
N ARG A 250 2.38 -17.23 12.90
CA ARG A 250 1.40 -18.30 13.13
C ARG A 250 0.06 -17.89 12.53
N LEU A 251 -0.60 -18.84 11.87
CA LEU A 251 -1.89 -18.65 11.22
C LEU A 251 -3.00 -18.38 12.23
N MET A 252 -4.12 -17.84 11.76
CA MET A 252 -5.34 -17.72 12.55
C MET A 252 -5.84 -19.11 13.02
N PRO A 253 -6.34 -19.25 14.26
CA PRO A 253 -6.55 -18.21 15.28
C PRO A 253 -5.36 -18.03 16.27
N HIS A 254 -4.17 -18.54 15.97
CA HIS A 254 -3.02 -18.57 16.90
C HIS A 254 -2.03 -17.40 16.72
N HIS A 255 -2.48 -16.30 16.11
CA HIS A 255 -1.65 -15.17 15.71
C HIS A 255 -1.30 -14.20 16.84
N GLY A 256 -1.97 -14.26 18.00
CA GLY A 256 -1.86 -13.25 19.08
C GLY A 256 -0.43 -12.89 19.48
N ASP A 257 0.45 -13.88 19.71
CA ASP A 257 1.85 -13.61 20.08
C ASP A 257 2.82 -13.45 18.87
N ASN A 258 2.32 -13.30 17.63
CA ASN A 258 3.19 -13.15 16.45
C ASN A 258 4.09 -11.91 16.56
N GLU A 259 5.30 -11.97 15.99
CA GLU A 259 6.15 -10.78 15.82
C GLU A 259 5.58 -9.83 14.74
N TRP A 260 5.07 -10.39 13.66
CA TRP A 260 4.33 -9.64 12.65
C TRP A 260 2.92 -9.29 13.12
N THR A 261 2.50 -8.05 12.87
CA THR A 261 1.30 -7.46 13.49
C THR A 261 0.12 -7.29 12.52
N SER A 262 0.20 -7.80 11.30
CA SER A 262 -0.78 -7.55 10.24
C SER A 262 -1.07 -8.81 9.44
N ASP A 263 -2.29 -8.91 8.90
CA ASP A 263 -2.67 -9.88 7.88
C ASP A 263 -2.32 -9.42 6.45
N HIS A 264 -1.51 -8.38 6.32
CA HIS A 264 -0.82 -7.99 5.10
C HIS A 264 0.69 -7.99 5.32
N TRP A 265 1.46 -8.42 4.32
CA TRP A 265 2.87 -8.02 4.20
C TRP A 265 2.96 -6.57 3.73
N ALA A 266 3.88 -5.81 4.30
CA ALA A 266 4.16 -4.46 3.80
C ALA A 266 4.89 -4.53 2.45
N VAL A 267 4.69 -3.54 1.59
CA VAL A 267 5.50 -3.39 0.36
C VAL A 267 6.54 -2.32 0.61
N LEU A 268 7.82 -2.67 0.47
CA LEU A 268 8.94 -1.75 0.66
C LEU A 268 9.71 -1.60 -0.64
N SER A 269 9.71 -0.38 -1.18
CA SER A 269 10.42 -0.05 -2.42
C SER A 269 11.54 0.94 -2.16
N THR A 270 12.70 0.68 -2.76
CA THR A 270 13.84 1.60 -2.76
C THR A 270 14.03 2.16 -4.15
N PHE A 271 14.08 3.48 -4.26
CA PHE A 271 14.29 4.20 -5.51
C PHE A 271 15.64 4.89 -5.50
N ALA A 272 16.39 4.81 -6.60
CA ALA A 272 17.41 5.79 -6.90
C ALA A 272 16.72 7.08 -7.38
N MET A 273 17.06 8.19 -6.77
CA MET A 273 16.57 9.51 -7.17
C MET A 273 17.39 10.01 -8.35
N GLU A 274 16.70 10.32 -9.45
CA GLU A 274 17.33 10.85 -10.65
C GLU A 274 17.41 12.37 -10.58
N SER A 275 18.40 12.94 -11.27
CA SER A 275 18.67 14.38 -11.38
C SER A 275 17.81 15.04 -12.45
#